data_AF-P01057-F1
#
_entry.id   AF-P01057-F1
#
_cell.length_a   1.000
_cell.length_b   1.000
_cell.length_c   1.000
_cell.angle_alpha   90.00
_cell.angle_beta   90.00
_cell.angle_gamma   90.00
#
_symmetry.space_group_name_H-M   'P 1'
#
loop_
_entity.id
_entity.type
_entity.pdbx_description
1 polymer ?
#
loop_
_entity_poly.entity_id
_entity_poly.type
_entity_poly.pdbx_seq_one_letter_code
_entity_poly.pdbx_strand_id
1 'polypeptide(L)' 'DHHHSTDEPSESSKPCCDECACTKSIPPQCRCTDVRLNSCHSACSSCVCTFSIPAQCVCVDMKDFCYAPCKSSHDD' A
#
# COMPACT_ATOMS: atom_id res chain seq x y z
N ASP A 1 -27.46 -8.50 23.78
CA ASP A 1 -27.29 -9.56 22.78
C ASP A 1 -26.59 -8.98 21.55
N HIS A 2 -25.74 -9.79 20.92
CA HIS A 2 -24.93 -9.53 19.73
C HIS A 2 -23.58 -8.83 19.90
N HIS A 3 -22.60 -9.63 20.34
CA HIS A 3 -21.23 -9.54 19.86
C HIS A 3 -21.20 -9.78 18.35
N HIS A 4 -21.15 -8.70 17.56
CA HIS A 4 -20.54 -8.76 16.25
C HIS A 4 -19.12 -8.24 16.38
N SER A 5 -18.20 -9.15 16.74
CA SER A 5 -16.82 -9.04 16.27
C SER A 5 -16.88 -9.26 14.76
N THR A 6 -17.39 -8.28 14.02
CA THR A 6 -17.08 -8.18 12.61
C THR A 6 -15.58 -8.03 12.59
N ASP A 7 -14.94 -8.95 11.90
CA ASP A 7 -13.60 -8.83 11.35
C ASP A 7 -13.55 -7.50 10.56
N GLU A 8 -13.48 -6.38 11.29
CA GLU A 8 -13.06 -5.09 10.77
C GLU A 8 -11.64 -5.38 10.35
N PRO A 9 -11.34 -5.43 9.03
CA PRO A 9 -9.97 -5.42 8.59
C PRO A 9 -9.43 -4.15 9.21
N SER A 10 -8.62 -4.30 10.26
CA SER A 10 -8.12 -3.19 11.08
C SER A 10 -7.78 -2.08 10.11
N GLU A 11 -8.24 -0.84 10.30
CA GLU A 11 -8.08 0.24 9.31
C GLU A 11 -6.69 0.31 8.63
N SER A 12 -5.66 -0.21 9.31
CA SER A 12 -4.37 -0.68 8.78
C SER A 12 -4.39 -1.52 7.48
N SER A 13 -5.53 -2.04 7.02
CA SER A 13 -5.63 -3.01 5.90
C SER A 13 -5.94 -2.35 4.57
N LYS A 14 -6.38 -1.08 4.57
CA LYS A 14 -6.67 -0.34 3.34
C LYS A 14 -5.36 -0.14 2.56
N PRO A 15 -5.36 -0.36 1.24
CA PRO A 15 -4.19 -0.08 0.43
C PRO A 15 -3.93 1.44 0.44
N CYS A 16 -2.73 1.81 0.84
CA CYS A 16 -2.27 3.18 0.93
C CYS A 16 -0.89 3.30 0.28
N CYS A 17 -0.52 4.50 -0.15
CA CYS A 17 0.77 4.79 -0.76
C CYS A 17 1.17 6.22 -0.44
N ASP A 18 2.26 6.42 0.31
CA ASP A 18 2.80 7.73 0.64
C ASP A 18 3.55 8.35 -0.55
N GLU A 19 4.33 7.54 -1.27
CA GLU A 19 5.10 7.93 -2.45
C GLU A 19 4.61 7.22 -3.71
N CYS A 20 3.92 7.96 -4.59
CA CYS A 20 3.44 7.45 -5.87
C CYS A 20 4.07 8.21 -7.05
N ALA A 21 4.68 7.47 -7.97
CA ALA A 21 5.34 8.03 -9.15
C ALA A 21 4.59 7.62 -10.43
N CYS A 22 4.18 8.61 -11.24
CA CYS A 22 3.43 8.41 -12.48
C CYS A 22 4.15 8.94 -13.72
N THR A 23 3.98 8.25 -14.87
CA THR A 23 4.36 8.79 -16.18
C THR A 23 3.40 9.89 -16.63
N LYS A 24 3.89 10.81 -17.49
CA LYS A 24 3.08 11.87 -18.11
C LYS A 24 2.39 11.38 -19.41
N SER A 25 1.80 10.19 -19.39
CA SER A 25 1.07 9.59 -20.51
C SER A 25 -0.44 9.56 -20.23
N ILE A 26 -1.25 9.20 -21.24
CA ILE A 26 -2.70 8.98 -21.09
C ILE A 26 -3.01 7.55 -21.57
N PRO A 27 -3.39 6.61 -20.67
CA PRO A 27 -3.44 6.78 -19.22
C PRO A 27 -2.04 6.93 -18.60
N PRO A 28 -1.94 7.50 -17.38
CA PRO A 28 -0.68 7.51 -16.64
C PRO A 28 -0.33 6.08 -16.21
N GLN A 29 0.96 5.79 -16.09
CA GLN A 29 1.46 4.57 -15.47
C GLN A 29 2.07 4.96 -14.13
N CYS A 30 1.36 4.63 -13.07
CA CYS A 30 1.67 4.96 -11.68
C CYS A 30 2.16 3.71 -10.95
N ARG A 31 3.22 3.88 -10.15
CA ARG A 31 3.71 2.87 -9.20
C ARG A 31 3.83 3.47 -7.82
N CYS A 32 3.53 2.67 -6.80
CA CYS A 32 3.88 3.01 -5.44
C CYS A 32 5.37 2.68 -5.20
N THR A 33 6.12 3.60 -4.61
CA THR A 33 7.55 3.40 -4.30
C THR A 33 7.82 3.18 -2.82
N ASP A 34 6.77 3.15 -1.99
CA ASP A 34 6.87 2.84 -0.57
C ASP A 34 7.59 1.51 -0.32
N VAL A 35 8.50 1.54 0.65
CA VAL A 35 9.10 0.33 1.24
C VAL A 35 8.32 -0.03 2.49
N ARG A 36 7.70 -1.20 2.48
CA ARG A 36 6.99 -1.77 3.64
C ARG A 36 7.81 -2.90 4.26
N LEU A 37 7.77 -3.01 5.58
CA LEU A 37 8.47 -4.08 6.29
C LEU A 37 7.64 -5.37 6.26
N ASN A 38 8.29 -6.48 5.92
CA ASN A 38 7.79 -7.86 5.92
C ASN A 38 6.67 -8.19 4.91
N SER A 39 5.83 -7.25 4.50
CA SER A 39 4.76 -7.48 3.51
C SER A 39 4.33 -6.22 2.76
N CYS A 40 3.71 -6.40 1.59
CA CYS A 40 3.02 -5.33 0.87
C CYS A 40 1.55 -5.17 1.32
N HIS A 41 0.87 -4.11 0.88
CA HIS A 41 -0.57 -3.96 1.13
C HIS A 41 -1.40 -5.06 0.44
N SER A 42 -2.58 -5.31 0.99
CA SER A 42 -3.55 -6.32 0.51
C SER A 42 -3.88 -6.24 -0.98
N ALA A 43 -3.96 -5.03 -1.54
CA ALA A 43 -4.25 -4.82 -2.97
C ALA A 43 -3.03 -4.90 -3.91
N CYS A 44 -1.85 -5.24 -3.39
CA CYS A 44 -0.64 -5.37 -4.19
C CYS A 44 -0.62 -6.77 -4.83
N SER A 45 -0.68 -6.84 -6.16
CA SER A 45 -0.67 -8.11 -6.89
C SER A 45 0.73 -8.69 -6.99
N SER A 46 1.74 -7.83 -7.13
CA SER A 46 3.15 -8.18 -7.28
C SER A 46 3.99 -7.53 -6.19
N CYS A 47 4.29 -8.29 -5.14
CA CYS A 47 5.13 -7.85 -4.02
C CYS A 47 6.53 -8.47 -4.13
N VAL A 48 7.56 -7.62 -4.12
CA VAL A 48 8.96 -8.06 -4.15
C VAL A 48 9.63 -7.68 -2.83
N CYS A 49 10.23 -8.66 -2.16
CA CYS A 49 10.89 -8.47 -0.87
C CYS A 49 12.37 -8.86 -0.92
N THR A 50 13.18 -8.18 -0.13
CA THR A 50 14.57 -8.56 0.14
C THR A 50 14.64 -9.75 1.09
N PHE A 51 15.70 -10.57 0.96
CA PHE A 51 16.00 -11.67 1.88
C PHE A 51 16.78 -11.18 3.11
N SER A 52 16.26 -10.16 3.80
CA SER A 52 16.82 -9.60 5.04
C SER A 52 15.82 -9.70 6.19
N ILE A 53 16.28 -9.44 7.43
CA ILE A 53 15.42 -9.33 8.60
C ILE A 53 15.62 -7.92 9.20
N PRO A 54 14.60 -7.04 9.19
CA PRO A 54 13.29 -7.23 8.57
C PRO A 54 13.39 -7.29 7.03
N ALA A 55 12.43 -7.95 6.39
CA ALA A 55 12.35 -7.94 4.94
C ALA A 55 11.84 -6.56 4.49
N GLN A 56 12.50 -5.98 3.50
CA GLN A 56 12.03 -4.75 2.85
C GLN A 56 11.29 -5.13 1.59
N CYS A 57 10.02 -4.79 1.51
CA CYS A 57 9.10 -5.16 0.44
C CYS A 57 8.61 -3.92 -0.33
N VAL A 58 8.53 -4.04 -1.65
CA VAL A 58 8.02 -2.99 -2.55
C VAL A 58 6.94 -3.59 -3.44
N CYS A 59 5.85 -2.86 -3.61
CA CYS A 59 4.82 -3.22 -4.57
C CYS A 59 5.24 -2.77 -5.96
N VAL A 60 5.29 -3.68 -6.92
CA VAL A 60 5.70 -3.38 -8.31
C VAL A 60 4.52 -3.35 -9.29
N ASP A 61 3.30 -3.32 -8.77
CA ASP A 61 2.10 -3.11 -9.57
C ASP A 61 2.18 -1.76 -10.32
N MET A 62 1.75 -1.79 -11.58
CA MET A 62 1.46 -0.59 -12.36
C MET A 62 -0.05 -0.37 -12.37
N LYS A 63 -0.48 0.84 -12.00
CA LYS A 63 -1.89 1.27 -12.01
C LYS A 63 -1.99 2.59 -12.75
N ASP A 64 -3.20 3.01 -13.12
CA ASP A 64 -3.47 4.33 -13.70
C ASP A 64 -3.87 5.38 -12.64
N PHE A 65 -3.72 5.03 -11.36
CA PHE A 65 -4.00 5.88 -10.21
C PHE A 65 -2.99 5.65 -9.07
N CYS A 66 -3.03 6.56 -8.09
CA CYS A 66 -2.30 6.44 -6.82
C CYS A 66 -3.26 6.15 -5.68
N TYR A 67 -2.87 5.27 -4.75
CA TYR A 67 -3.60 5.11 -3.50
C TYR A 67 -3.48 6.37 -2.63
N ALA A 68 -4.39 6.53 -1.66
CA ALA A 68 -4.29 7.59 -0.68
C ALA A 68 -3.05 7.39 0.23
N PRO A 69 -2.48 8.46 0.80
CA PRO A 69 -1.39 8.37 1.77
C PRO A 69 -1.74 7.47 2.97
N CYS A 70 -0.75 6.79 3.53
CA CYS A 70 -0.88 5.92 4.68
C CYS A 70 -1.06 6.69 5.99
N LYS A 71 -0.44 7.87 6.11
CA LYS A 71 -0.65 8.77 7.23
C LYS A 71 -1.67 9.82 6.85
N SER A 72 -2.75 9.93 7.62
CA SER A 72 -3.65 11.08 7.50
C SER A 72 -2.97 12.28 8.17
N SER A 73 -3.05 13.47 7.58
CA SER A 73 -2.42 14.69 8.12
C SER A 73 -3.06 15.21 9.42
N HIS A 74 -3.64 14.34 10.25
CA HIS A 74 -4.23 14.68 11.55
C HIS A 74 -3.49 14.03 12.73
N ASP A 75 -2.32 13.43 12.49
CA ASP A 75 -1.43 12.95 13.54
C ASP A 75 -0.37 14.02 13.89
N ASP A 76 -0.79 15.15 14.47
CA ASP A 76 0.07 16.13 15.17
C ASP A 76 -0.50 16.41 16.58
#